data_AF-A0A4R4WCR4-F1
#
_entry.id   AF-A0A4R4WCR4-F1
#
_cell.length_a   1.000
_cell.length_b   1.000
_cell.length_c   1.000
_cell.angle_alpha   90.00
_cell.angle_beta   90.00
_cell.angle_gamma   90.00
#
_symmetry.space_group_name_H-M   'P 1'
#
loop_
_entity.id
_entity.type
_entity.pdbx_description
1 polymer ?
#
loop_
_entity_poly.entity_id
_entity_poly.type
_entity_poly.pdbx_seq_one_letter_code
_entity_poly.pdbx_strand_id
1 'polypeptide(L)'
;MTEELRTVPFECRRCWHVWEEQYLVRRIDDRHGNETEVWLRDGLPALPPGPGVICPSCGCQQSTRFPDGYLSRHPELVPPAEPAGPDATPLLSPVQPPVHRHLT
;
A
#
# COMPACT_ATOMS: atom_id res chain seq x y z
N MET A 1 -6.42 -18.88 -24.23
CA MET A 1 -5.68 -18.33 -23.08
C MET A 1 -5.77 -16.83 -23.17
N THR A 2 -6.26 -16.19 -22.12
CA THR A 2 -6.31 -14.72 -22.01
C THR A 2 -5.44 -14.28 -20.84
N GLU A 3 -4.86 -13.11 -20.98
CA GLU A 3 -3.98 -12.49 -19.98
C GLU A 3 -4.56 -11.15 -19.56
N GLU A 4 -4.58 -10.89 -18.26
CA GLU A 4 -5.12 -9.67 -17.67
C GLU A 4 -4.17 -9.17 -16.58
N LEU A 5 -3.81 -7.88 -16.63
CA LEU A 5 -3.13 -7.23 -15.52
C LEU A 5 -4.15 -6.79 -14.48
N ARG A 6 -3.94 -7.18 -13.22
CA ARG A 6 -4.75 -6.76 -12.08
C ARG A 6 -3.92 -6.03 -11.04
N THR A 7 -4.34 -4.83 -10.72
CA THR A 7 -3.80 -4.05 -9.60
C THR A 7 -4.63 -4.36 -8.37
N VAL A 8 -3.99 -4.91 -7.34
CA VAL A 8 -4.66 -5.36 -6.12
C VAL A 8 -4.23 -4.48 -4.95
N PRO A 9 -5.18 -3.78 -4.32
CA PRO A 9 -4.89 -2.94 -3.17
C PRO A 9 -4.93 -3.72 -1.84
N PHE A 10 -3.99 -3.42 -0.96
CA PHE A 10 -3.88 -3.99 0.38
C PHE A 10 -3.80 -2.89 1.44
N GLU A 11 -4.29 -3.20 2.64
CA GLU A 11 -4.01 -2.43 3.85
C GLU A 11 -3.33 -3.31 4.92
N CYS A 12 -2.40 -2.70 5.64
CA CYS A 12 -1.83 -3.31 6.83
C CYS A 12 -2.69 -2.99 8.05
N ARG A 13 -3.19 -4.02 8.73
CA ARG A 13 -3.98 -3.89 9.96
C ARG A 13 -3.15 -3.51 11.19
N ARG A 14 -1.81 -3.45 11.06
CA ARG A 14 -0.89 -3.02 12.12
C ARG A 14 -0.45 -1.56 11.99
N CYS A 15 0.05 -1.16 10.83
CA CYS A 15 0.62 0.16 10.60
C CYS A 15 -0.23 1.04 9.68
N TRP A 16 -1.36 0.55 9.19
CA TRP A 16 -2.30 1.26 8.31
C TRP A 16 -1.71 1.68 6.96
N HIS A 17 -0.52 1.20 6.61
CA HIS A 17 0.04 1.39 5.29
C HIS A 17 -0.85 0.74 4.22
N VAL A 18 -1.20 1.52 3.20
CA VAL A 18 -1.94 1.09 2.02
C VAL A 18 -0.97 1.02 0.85
N TRP A 19 -1.01 -0.06 0.09
CA TRP A 19 -0.19 -0.25 -1.11
C TRP A 19 -0.93 -1.07 -2.16
N GLU A 20 -0.40 -1.06 -3.39
CA GLU A 20 -0.91 -1.85 -4.50
C GLU A 20 0.16 -2.82 -4.99
N GLU A 21 -0.25 -4.02 -5.38
CA GLU A 21 0.60 -4.99 -6.10
C GLU A 21 -0.01 -5.30 -7.47
N GLN A 22 0.85 -5.51 -8.47
CA GLN A 22 0.44 -5.92 -9.81
C GLN A 22 0.56 -7.43 -9.98
N TYR A 23 -0.50 -8.06 -10.46
CA TYR A 23 -0.55 -9.47 -10.81
C TYR A 23 -0.90 -9.62 -12.29
N LEU A 24 -0.30 -10.61 -12.94
CA LEU A 24 -0.73 -11.09 -14.25
C LEU A 24 -1.58 -12.35 -14.03
N VAL A 25 -2.85 -12.29 -14.46
CA VAL A 25 -3.78 -13.42 -14.38
C VAL A 25 -3.89 -14.06 -15.76
N ARG A 26 -3.56 -15.35 -15.85
CA ARG A 26 -3.74 -16.17 -17.04
C ARG A 26 -4.96 -17.05 -16.89
N ARG A 27 -5.96 -16.83 -17.73
CA ARG A 27 -7.14 -17.70 -17.83
C ARG A 27 -6.93 -18.74 -18.90
N ILE A 28 -7.04 -20.01 -18.50
CA ILE A 28 -6.85 -21.17 -19.37
C ILE A 28 -8.16 -21.97 -19.35
N ASP A 29 -8.69 -22.22 -20.53
CA ASP A 29 -9.82 -23.13 -20.74
C ASP A 29 -9.26 -24.54 -20.98
N ASP A 30 -9.73 -25.52 -20.21
CA ASP A 30 -9.22 -26.89 -20.26
C ASP A 30 -9.85 -27.76 -21.36
N ARG A 31 -10.57 -27.17 -22.33
CA ARG A 31 -11.32 -27.84 -23.41
C ARG A 31 -12.47 -28.73 -22.94
N HIS A 32 -12.66 -28.90 -21.64
CA HIS A 32 -13.83 -29.51 -21.03
C HIS A 32 -14.79 -28.45 -20.46
N GLY A 33 -14.50 -27.17 -20.71
CA GLY A 33 -15.31 -26.04 -20.25
C GLY A 33 -14.99 -25.59 -18.83
N ASN A 34 -13.92 -26.10 -18.20
CA ASN A 34 -13.45 -25.54 -16.94
C ASN A 34 -12.46 -24.41 -17.21
N GLU A 35 -12.65 -23.28 -16.53
CA GLU A 35 -11.71 -22.17 -16.52
C GLU A 35 -10.80 -22.31 -15.30
N THR A 36 -9.49 -22.21 -15.51
CA THR A 36 -8.50 -22.09 -14.42
C THR A 36 -7.74 -20.78 -14.52
N GLU A 37 -7.40 -20.21 -13.37
CA GLU A 37 -6.61 -18.98 -13.26
C GLU A 37 -5.22 -19.30 -12.71
N VAL A 38 -4.20 -18.91 -13.45
CA VAL A 38 -2.82 -18.90 -12.96
C VAL A 38 -2.44 -17.46 -12.64
N TRP A 39 -2.06 -17.23 -11.38
CA TRP A 39 -1.65 -15.92 -10.89
C TRP A 39 -0.13 -15.82 -10.91
N LEU A 40 0.37 -14.72 -11.47
CA LEU A 40 1.79 -14.44 -11.57
C LEU A 40 2.10 -13.09 -10.94
N ARG A 41 3.18 -13.02 -10.18
CA ARG A 41 3.77 -11.76 -9.69
C ARG A 41 5.22 -11.71 -10.16
N ASP A 42 5.60 -10.63 -10.84
CA ASP A 42 6.92 -10.48 -11.46
C ASP A 42 7.31 -11.68 -12.37
N GLY A 43 6.31 -12.26 -13.06
CA GLY A 43 6.48 -13.42 -13.94
C GLY A 43 6.62 -14.76 -13.22
N LEU A 44 6.63 -14.79 -11.88
CA LEU A 44 6.71 -16.00 -11.07
C LEU A 44 5.31 -16.45 -10.59
N PRO A 45 5.04 -17.77 -10.50
CA PRO A 45 3.80 -18.28 -9.91
C PRO A 45 3.58 -17.73 -8.50
N ALA A 46 2.39 -17.22 -8.27
CA ALA A 46 1.96 -16.68 -7.00
C ALA A 46 0.63 -17.29 -6.56
N LEU A 47 0.35 -17.19 -5.27
CA LEU A 47 -1.01 -17.44 -4.78
C LEU A 47 -1.94 -16.32 -5.25
N PRO A 48 -3.23 -16.60 -5.44
CA PRO A 48 -4.23 -15.55 -5.61
C PRO A 48 -4.14 -14.55 -4.44
N PRO A 49 -4.37 -13.26 -4.69
CA PRO A 49 -4.31 -12.23 -3.67
C PRO A 49 -5.26 -12.55 -2.50
N GLY A 50 -4.69 -12.66 -1.30
CA GLY A 50 -5.40 -13.04 -0.08
C GLY A 50 -4.86 -12.32 1.15
N PRO A 51 -5.45 -12.55 2.33
CA PRO A 51 -4.89 -12.05 3.57
C PRO A 51 -3.52 -12.69 3.83
N GLY A 52 -2.65 -12.01 4.59
CA GLY A 52 -1.35 -12.57 4.99
C GLY A 52 -0.14 -12.10 4.19
N VAL A 53 -0.34 -11.27 3.15
CA VAL A 53 0.75 -10.62 2.43
C VAL A 53 1.58 -9.75 3.39
N ILE A 54 2.91 -9.84 3.30
CA ILE A 54 3.84 -9.12 4.18
C ILE A 54 3.78 -7.63 3.85
N CYS A 55 3.47 -6.82 4.86
CA CYS A 55 3.47 -5.36 4.71
C CYS A 55 4.88 -4.84 4.41
N PRO A 56 5.09 -4.08 3.32
CA PRO A 56 6.42 -3.57 2.97
C PRO A 56 6.93 -2.49 3.94
N SER A 57 6.03 -1.85 4.68
CA SER A 57 6.39 -0.80 5.65
C SER A 57 6.83 -1.36 7.01
N CYS A 58 6.13 -2.37 7.55
CA CYS A 58 6.38 -2.86 8.92
C CYS A 58 6.73 -4.36 9.03
N GLY A 59 6.70 -5.11 7.93
CA GLY A 59 7.05 -6.53 7.88
C GLY A 59 6.03 -7.50 8.51
N CYS A 60 4.90 -7.01 9.04
CA CYS A 60 3.89 -7.90 9.61
C CYS A 60 3.03 -8.58 8.51
N GLN A 61 2.45 -9.73 8.83
CA GLN A 61 1.56 -10.51 7.94
C GLN A 61 0.07 -10.23 8.23
N GLN A 62 -0.24 -9.13 8.90
CA GLN A 62 -1.63 -8.74 9.17
C GLN A 62 -2.11 -7.79 8.08
N SER A 63 -2.36 -8.33 6.89
CA SER A 63 -2.88 -7.58 5.76
C SER A 63 -4.25 -8.10 5.32
N THR A 64 -5.05 -7.21 4.78
CA THR A 64 -6.28 -7.53 4.05
C THR A 64 -6.28 -6.76 2.74
N ARG A 65 -7.14 -7.19 1.82
CA ARG A 65 -7.39 -6.56 0.54
C ARG A 65 -8.67 -5.72 0.58
N PHE A 66 -8.71 -4.67 -0.23
CA PHE A 66 -9.95 -3.95 -0.49
C PHE A 66 -10.76 -4.61 -1.62
N PRO A 67 -12.06 -4.30 -1.76
CA PRO A 67 -12.81 -4.63 -2.96
C PRO A 67 -12.23 -3.95 -4.21
N ASP A 68 -12.46 -4.53 -5.38
CA ASP A 68 -12.02 -3.96 -6.65
C ASP A 68 -12.59 -2.54 -6.84
N GLY A 69 -11.72 -1.62 -7.26
CA GLY A 69 -12.07 -0.21 -7.48
C GLY A 69 -12.29 0.62 -6.20
N TYR A 70 -12.03 0.09 -5.00
CA TYR A 70 -12.20 0.82 -3.74
C TYR A 70 -11.26 2.04 -3.65
N LEU A 71 -9.96 1.88 -3.90
CA LEU A 71 -9.01 2.99 -3.82
C LEU A 71 -9.26 4.09 -4.88
N SER A 72 -9.79 3.74 -6.05
CA SER A 72 -10.19 4.75 -7.05
C SER A 72 -11.31 5.66 -6.54
N ARG A 73 -12.14 5.19 -5.59
CA ARG A 73 -13.19 5.97 -4.94
C ARG A 73 -12.71 6.65 -3.65
N HIS A 74 -11.56 6.21 -3.13
CA HIS A 74 -10.98 6.67 -1.86
C HIS A 74 -9.50 7.08 -2.05
N PRO A 75 -9.21 8.08 -2.90
CA PRO A 75 -7.84 8.53 -3.14
C PRO A 75 -7.15 9.07 -1.88
N GLU A 76 -7.92 9.52 -0.88
CA GLU A 76 -7.42 9.97 0.43
C GLU A 76 -6.67 8.89 1.22
N LEU A 77 -6.86 7.61 0.89
CA LEU A 77 -6.19 6.49 1.55
C LEU A 77 -4.82 6.14 0.94
N VAL A 78 -4.51 6.66 -0.25
CA VAL A 78 -3.24 6.40 -0.92
C VAL A 78 -2.21 7.39 -0.39
N PRO A 79 -1.10 6.94 0.23
CA PRO A 79 -0.06 7.85 0.66
C PRO A 79 0.50 8.62 -0.55
N PRO A 80 0.70 9.94 -0.45
CA PRO A 80 1.35 10.70 -1.51
C PRO A 80 2.76 10.16 -1.75
N ALA A 81 3.19 10.17 -3.02
CA ALA A 81 4.50 9.64 -3.42
C ALA A 81 5.66 10.38 -2.75
N GLU A 82 5.47 11.67 -2.48
CA GLU A 82 6.42 12.49 -1.75
C GLU A 82 5.83 12.89 -0.40
N PRO A 83 6.62 12.81 0.69
CA PRO A 83 6.18 13.37 1.96
C PRO A 83 5.86 14.85 1.77
N ALA A 84 4.77 15.31 2.39
CA ALA A 84 4.46 16.73 2.38
C ALA A 84 5.68 17.52 2.91
N GLY A 85 5.99 18.62 2.24
CA GLY A 85 7.02 19.54 2.74
C GLY A 85 6.68 19.97 4.17
N PRO A 86 7.69 20.35 4.97
CA PRO A 86 7.46 20.87 6.31
C PRO A 86 6.48 22.04 6.23
N ASP A 87 5.50 22.06 7.14
CA ASP A 87 4.58 23.17 7.26
C ASP A 87 5.38 24.47 7.49
N ALA A 88 5.01 25.54 6.79
CA ALA A 88 5.63 26.85 6.93
C ALA A 88 5.35 27.48 8.31
N THR A 89 4.44 26.89 9.09
CA THR A 89 4.21 27.26 10.49
C THR A 89 5.52 27.20 11.28
N PRO A 90 5.99 28.34 11.83
CA PRO A 90 7.22 28.35 12.60
C PRO A 90 7.08 27.46 13.83
N LEU A 91 8.04 26.56 14.03
CA LEU A 91 8.13 25.78 15.26
C LEU A 91 8.44 26.72 16.42
N LEU A 92 7.46 26.93 17.28
CA LEU A 92 7.66 27.65 18.53
C LEU A 92 8.26 26.68 19.55
N SER A 93 9.47 26.99 20.04
CA SER A 93 10.04 26.27 21.17
C SER A 93 9.22 26.57 22.42
N PRO A 94 8.72 25.56 23.16
CA PRO A 94 8.10 25.78 24.47
C PRO A 94 9.15 26.19 25.51
N VAL A 95 10.44 25.98 25.22
CA VAL A 95 11.55 26.39 26.08
C VAL A 95 11.80 27.87 25.87
N GLN A 96 11.64 28.65 26.93
CA GLN A 96 11.99 30.07 26.91
C GLN A 96 13.50 30.24 26.76
N PRO A 97 13.97 31.19 25.95
CA PRO A 97 15.40 31.46 25.83
C PRO A 97 15.96 31.88 27.20
N PRO A 98 17.23 31.57 27.50
CA PRO A 98 17.86 32.00 28.73
C PRO A 98 17.80 33.53 28.83
N VAL A 99 17.28 34.02 29.95
CA VAL A 99 17.36 35.44 30.30
C VAL A 99 18.82 35.76 30.57
N HIS A 100 19.54 36.22 29.54
CA HIS A 100 20.83 36.84 29.72
C HIS A 100 20.62 38.13 30.49
N ARG A 101 20.83 38.07 31.80
CA ARG A 101 20.88 39.24 32.65
C ARG A 101 22.14 39.99 32.26
N HIS A 102 22.00 41.01 31.40
CA HIS A 102 23.06 41.97 31.16
C HIS A 102 23.45 42.54 32.52
N LEU A 103 24.61 42.09 33.02
CA LEU A 103 25.31 42.79 34.08
C LEU A 103 25.85 44.06 33.42
N THR A 104 25.33 45.19 33.91
CA THR A 104 25.74 46.59 33.68
C THR A 104 25.45 47.22 32.33
#